data_AF-A0A3D2B4W2-F1
#
_entry.id   AF-A0A3D2B4W2-F1
#
_cell.length_a   1.000
_cell.length_b   1.000
_cell.length_c   1.000
_cell.angle_alpha   90.00
_cell.angle_beta   90.00
_cell.angle_gamma   90.00
#
_symmetry.space_group_name_H-M   'P 1'
#
loop_
_entity.id
_entity.type
_entity.pdbx_description
1 polymer ?
#
loop_
_entity_poly.entity_id
_entity_poly.type
_entity_poly.pdbx_seq_one_letter_code
_entity_poly.pdbx_strand_id
1 'polypeptide(L)'
;MHEIFNMLLAVFDRAALMLICLFFLIRIRLFRELLHKSAHSPRELLAVTAIFSMFALFSTWSGVPVEGSLVNVRIIAVMSGGILFGPWVGIITGLIAGTHRYLIDIGGVTAVPCLITSIIAGVLSGAINRKVPKKQHWKAGIIAGMLCETLTMILVVTWAPTTALGLDIVSKIGIPMILGSVCVGFIVLLVQSVEGEKEASAARQAKLALDIANKTLPLFRDINAESLRQVCDIIRRDIDADAVAITNIDRVLAYVGVGEANYQDNDDTISPTTRQAISGGK
;
A
#
# COMPACT_ATOMS: atom_id res chain seq x y z
N MET A 1 27.33 22.52 10.27
CA MET A 1 26.56 22.55 9.01
C MET A 1 26.92 21.38 8.09
N HIS A 2 28.20 21.17 7.72
CA HIS A 2 28.59 20.03 6.87
C HIS A 2 28.28 18.65 7.49
N GLU A 3 28.55 18.44 8.78
CA GLU A 3 28.26 17.14 9.43
C GLU A 3 26.77 16.82 9.50
N ILE A 4 25.93 17.79 9.86
CA ILE A 4 24.46 17.61 9.90
C ILE A 4 23.92 17.29 8.49
N PHE A 5 24.44 17.95 7.45
CA PHE A 5 24.05 17.68 6.07
C PHE A 5 24.47 16.27 5.62
N ASN A 6 25.69 15.84 5.96
CA ASN A 6 26.16 14.48 5.67
C ASN A 6 25.32 13.42 6.41
N MET A 7 24.93 13.67 7.66
CA MET A 7 24.06 12.78 8.42
C MET A 7 22.64 12.73 7.85
N LEU A 8 22.11 13.88 7.40
CA LEU A 8 20.83 13.96 6.70
C LEU A 8 20.87 13.12 5.42
N LEU A 9 21.88 13.30 4.57
CA LEU A 9 22.07 12.50 3.36
C LEU A 9 22.17 11.00 3.68
N ALA A 10 22.96 10.64 4.68
CA ALA A 10 23.07 9.26 5.15
C ALA A 10 21.72 8.64 5.58
N VAL A 11 20.87 9.40 6.27
CA VAL A 11 19.50 8.97 6.63
C VAL A 11 18.64 8.78 5.38
N PHE A 12 18.66 9.75 4.46
CA PHE A 12 17.89 9.69 3.23
C PHE A 12 18.33 8.55 2.30
N ASP A 13 19.63 8.28 2.16
CA ASP A 13 20.15 7.18 1.34
C ASP A 13 19.62 5.83 1.85
N ARG A 14 19.64 5.62 3.18
CA ARG A 14 19.11 4.40 3.80
C ARG A 14 17.60 4.29 3.65
N ALA A 15 16.89 5.40 3.83
CA ALA A 15 15.45 5.45 3.59
C ALA A 15 15.11 5.18 2.12
N ALA A 16 15.90 5.71 1.18
CA ALA A 16 15.74 5.51 -0.25
C ALA A 16 15.97 4.05 -0.64
N LEU A 17 17.01 3.40 -0.11
CA LEU A 17 17.21 1.96 -0.29
C LEU A 17 16.00 1.15 0.18
N MET A 18 15.45 1.47 1.36
CA MET A 18 14.25 0.81 1.86
C MET A 18 13.05 1.05 0.94
N LEU A 19 12.88 2.27 0.43
CA LEU A 19 11.79 2.66 -0.46
C LEU A 19 11.90 1.94 -1.81
N ILE A 20 13.12 1.80 -2.36
CA ILE A 20 13.40 1.03 -3.57
C ILE A 20 13.08 -0.46 -3.35
N CYS A 21 13.54 -1.06 -2.26
CA CYS A 21 13.22 -2.45 -1.93
C CYS A 21 11.71 -2.67 -1.83
N LEU A 22 11.00 -1.76 -1.16
CA LEU A 22 9.56 -1.85 -1.01
C LEU A 22 8.84 -1.66 -2.36
N PHE A 23 9.32 -0.75 -3.21
CA PHE A 23 8.78 -0.56 -4.56
C PHE A 23 8.81 -1.86 -5.36
N PHE A 24 9.93 -2.58 -5.35
CA PHE A 24 10.03 -3.88 -6.01
C PHE A 24 9.13 -4.93 -5.35
N LEU A 25 9.06 -4.98 -4.02
CA LEU A 25 8.15 -5.90 -3.33
C LEU A 25 6.69 -5.67 -3.72
N ILE A 26 6.22 -4.42 -3.81
CA ILE A 26 4.85 -4.09 -4.21
C ILE A 26 4.53 -4.53 -5.65
N ARG A 27 5.53 -4.63 -6.52
CA ARG A 27 5.35 -5.15 -7.89
C ARG A 27 5.13 -6.67 -7.91
N ILE A 28 5.60 -7.40 -6.91
CA ILE A 28 5.40 -8.85 -6.79
C ILE A 28 3.91 -9.12 -6.55
N ARG A 29 3.32 -9.99 -7.39
CA ARG A 29 1.89 -10.32 -7.34
C ARG A 29 1.43 -10.76 -5.95
N LEU A 30 2.21 -11.62 -5.29
CA LEU A 30 1.90 -12.15 -3.96
C LEU A 30 1.76 -11.01 -2.92
N PHE A 31 2.71 -10.08 -2.89
CA PHE A 31 2.68 -8.96 -1.95
C PHE A 31 1.57 -7.96 -2.28
N ARG A 32 1.32 -7.70 -3.57
CA ARG A 32 0.19 -6.88 -4.01
C ARG A 32 -1.16 -7.48 -3.58
N GLU A 33 -1.32 -8.79 -3.70
CA GLU A 33 -2.54 -9.48 -3.23
C GLU A 33 -2.73 -9.35 -1.71
N LEU A 34 -1.64 -9.37 -0.93
CA LEU A 34 -1.70 -9.08 0.50
C LEU A 34 -2.23 -7.67 0.77
N LEU A 35 -1.73 -6.65 0.05
CA LEU A 35 -2.15 -5.26 0.26
C LEU A 35 -3.66 -5.02 0.06
N HIS A 36 -4.29 -5.75 -0.86
CA HIS A 36 -5.72 -5.57 -1.17
C HIS A 36 -6.66 -6.36 -0.26
N LYS A 37 -6.14 -7.26 0.58
CA LYS A 37 -6.98 -8.05 1.48
C LYS A 37 -7.33 -7.21 2.71
N SER A 38 -8.62 -7.10 3.01
CA SER A 38 -9.09 -6.48 4.26
C SER A 38 -8.86 -7.38 5.49
N ALA A 39 -8.85 -8.70 5.30
CA ALA A 39 -8.59 -9.69 6.33
C ALA A 39 -7.39 -10.57 5.96
N HIS A 40 -6.33 -10.51 6.75
CA HIS A 40 -5.14 -11.34 6.59
C HIS A 40 -5.24 -12.59 7.46
N SER A 41 -4.81 -13.72 6.90
CA SER A 41 -4.59 -14.93 7.69
C SER A 41 -3.36 -14.76 8.62
N PRO A 42 -3.27 -15.52 9.72
CA PRO A 42 -2.12 -15.46 10.63
C PRO A 42 -0.77 -15.72 9.94
N ARG A 43 -0.75 -16.58 8.91
CA ARG A 43 0.47 -16.87 8.13
C ARG A 43 0.93 -15.69 7.28
N GLU A 44 -0.02 -14.98 6.66
CA GLU A 44 0.25 -13.77 5.88
C GLU A 44 0.74 -12.64 6.79
N LEU A 45 0.10 -12.44 7.94
CA LEU A 45 0.55 -11.50 8.97
C LEU A 45 1.96 -11.81 9.45
N LEU A 46 2.27 -13.08 9.70
CA LEU A 46 3.62 -13.51 10.13
C LEU A 46 4.67 -13.23 9.04
N ALA A 47 4.34 -13.52 7.77
CA ALA A 47 5.24 -13.23 6.65
C ALA A 47 5.53 -11.73 6.51
N VAL A 48 4.49 -10.88 6.60
CA VAL A 48 4.64 -9.42 6.55
C VAL A 48 5.45 -8.92 7.75
N THR A 49 5.16 -9.39 8.96
CA THR A 49 5.95 -9.06 10.16
C THR A 49 7.42 -9.45 9.98
N ALA A 50 7.71 -10.60 9.39
CA ALA A 50 9.09 -11.03 9.12
C ALA A 50 9.80 -10.09 8.13
N ILE A 51 9.12 -9.68 7.05
CA ILE A 51 9.67 -8.73 6.06
C ILE A 51 9.99 -7.38 6.72
N PHE A 52 9.04 -6.80 7.46
CA PHE A 52 9.26 -5.50 8.10
C PHE A 52 10.26 -5.56 9.25
N SER A 53 10.32 -6.68 9.98
CA SER A 53 11.37 -6.92 10.97
C SER A 53 12.74 -7.00 10.31
N MET A 54 12.86 -7.69 9.17
CA MET A 54 14.11 -7.74 8.41
C MET A 54 14.54 -6.35 7.95
N PHE A 55 13.64 -5.51 7.44
CA PHE A 55 13.95 -4.11 7.12
C PHE A 55 14.39 -3.30 8.33
N ALA A 56 13.71 -3.46 9.48
CA ALA A 56 14.04 -2.76 10.71
C ALA A 56 15.43 -3.18 11.26
N LEU A 57 15.76 -4.46 11.17
CA LEU A 57 17.05 -5.03 11.57
C LEU A 57 18.17 -4.57 10.63
N PHE A 58 17.96 -4.68 9.32
CA PHE A 58 18.89 -4.21 8.29
C PHE A 58 19.15 -2.70 8.42
N SER A 59 18.12 -1.93 8.72
CA SER A 59 18.28 -0.50 9.01
C SER A 59 19.17 -0.24 10.22
N THR A 60 19.18 -1.12 11.22
CA THR A 60 20.02 -0.96 12.41
C THR A 60 21.47 -1.30 12.08
N TRP A 61 21.69 -2.37 11.32
CA TRP A 61 23.04 -2.79 10.91
C TRP A 61 23.70 -1.82 9.93
N SER A 62 22.91 -1.24 9.02
CA SER A 62 23.41 -0.21 8.10
C SER A 62 23.59 1.16 8.77
N GLY A 63 23.26 1.32 10.06
CA GLY A 63 23.30 2.61 10.76
C GLY A 63 24.69 3.24 10.82
N VAL A 64 24.75 4.58 10.87
CA VAL A 64 26.03 5.31 11.02
C VAL A 64 26.35 5.48 12.51
N PRO A 65 27.50 5.01 13.01
CA PRO A 65 27.91 5.27 14.37
C PRO A 65 28.32 6.74 14.55
N VAL A 66 27.77 7.41 15.57
CA VAL A 66 28.07 8.79 15.95
C VAL A 66 28.12 8.85 17.48
N GLU A 67 29.32 8.96 18.05
CA GLU A 67 29.55 9.17 19.50
C GLU A 67 28.76 8.23 20.42
N GLY A 68 28.82 6.92 20.13
CA GLY A 68 28.09 5.91 20.91
C GLY A 68 26.59 5.84 20.62
N SER A 69 26.11 6.58 19.62
CA SER A 69 24.78 6.46 19.02
C SER A 69 24.85 5.86 17.62
N LEU A 70 23.74 5.31 17.15
CA LEU A 70 23.59 4.72 15.82
C LEU A 70 22.45 5.42 15.08
N VAL A 71 22.79 6.25 14.10
CA VAL A 71 21.82 6.92 13.23
C VAL A 71 21.23 5.88 12.28
N ASN A 72 19.92 5.63 12.38
CA ASN A 72 19.22 4.60 11.61
C ASN A 72 17.80 5.04 11.23
N VAL A 73 17.18 4.31 10.31
CA VAL A 73 15.82 4.53 9.79
C VAL A 73 14.82 3.47 10.28
N ARG A 74 15.09 2.83 11.42
CA ARG A 74 14.32 1.68 11.94
C ARG A 74 12.87 2.02 12.24
N ILE A 75 12.62 3.19 12.84
CA ILE A 75 11.26 3.67 13.12
C ILE A 75 10.45 3.76 11.83
N ILE A 76 11.09 4.04 10.69
CA ILE A 76 10.41 4.11 9.40
C ILE A 76 9.81 2.75 9.03
N ALA A 77 10.57 1.66 9.19
CA ALA A 77 10.09 0.31 8.93
C ALA A 77 8.97 -0.10 9.91
N VAL A 78 9.18 0.11 11.22
CA VAL A 78 8.20 -0.24 12.27
C VAL A 78 6.88 0.51 12.04
N MET A 79 6.97 1.83 11.85
CA MET A 79 5.81 2.71 11.74
C MET A 79 5.03 2.44 10.45
N SER A 80 5.71 2.33 9.31
CA SER A 80 5.04 2.02 8.04
C SER A 80 4.38 0.64 8.04
N GLY A 81 5.08 -0.39 8.55
CA GLY A 81 4.52 -1.74 8.66
C GLY A 81 3.25 -1.79 9.51
N GLY A 82 3.25 -1.12 10.66
CA GLY A 82 2.07 -1.06 11.54
C GLY A 82 0.92 -0.25 10.98
N ILE A 83 1.19 0.86 10.27
CA ILE A 83 0.15 1.69 9.65
C ILE A 83 -0.53 0.94 8.50
N LEU A 84 0.24 0.20 7.72
CA LEU A 84 -0.27 -0.49 6.53
C LEU A 84 -0.97 -1.81 6.86
N PHE A 85 -0.37 -2.62 7.72
CA PHE A 85 -0.79 -4.00 7.97
C PHE A 85 -1.37 -4.23 9.38
N GLY A 86 -1.45 -3.17 10.18
CA GLY A 86 -2.15 -3.17 11.45
C GLY A 86 -1.29 -3.42 12.69
N PRO A 87 -1.92 -3.39 13.88
CA PRO A 87 -1.22 -3.37 15.15
C PRO A 87 -0.41 -4.62 15.43
N TRP A 88 -0.80 -5.79 14.93
CA TRP A 88 -0.03 -7.01 15.09
C TRP A 88 1.37 -6.88 14.46
N VAL A 89 1.42 -6.37 13.22
CA VAL A 89 2.69 -6.14 12.51
C VAL A 89 3.50 -5.06 13.21
N GLY A 90 2.88 -3.92 13.54
CA GLY A 90 3.56 -2.79 14.17
C GLY A 90 4.18 -3.15 15.53
N ILE A 91 3.40 -3.74 16.43
CA ILE A 91 3.84 -4.05 17.80
C ILE A 91 4.95 -5.11 17.79
N ILE A 92 4.78 -6.19 17.03
CA ILE A 92 5.78 -7.27 17.00
C ILE A 92 7.07 -6.79 16.33
N THR A 93 6.96 -6.06 15.21
CA THR A 93 8.15 -5.49 14.55
C THR A 93 8.87 -4.51 15.47
N GLY A 94 8.14 -3.65 16.18
CA GLY A 94 8.70 -2.71 17.15
C GLY A 94 9.40 -3.39 18.31
N LEU A 95 8.82 -4.48 18.82
CA LEU A 95 9.44 -5.30 19.87
C LEU A 95 10.72 -5.97 19.37
N ILE A 96 10.67 -6.68 18.23
CA ILE A 96 11.84 -7.37 17.65
C ILE A 96 12.96 -6.37 17.37
N ALA A 97 12.65 -5.26 16.69
CA ALA A 97 13.65 -4.26 16.31
C ALA A 97 14.19 -3.46 17.50
N GLY A 98 13.36 -3.22 18.51
CA GLY A 98 13.76 -2.61 19.78
C GLY A 98 14.72 -3.52 20.55
N THR A 99 14.31 -4.77 20.78
CA THR A 99 15.10 -5.77 21.51
C THR A 99 16.41 -6.05 20.80
N HIS A 100 16.39 -6.23 19.48
CA HIS A 100 17.61 -6.42 18.70
C HIS A 100 18.62 -5.26 18.86
N ARG A 101 18.15 -4.00 18.83
CA ARG A 101 19.03 -2.83 19.05
C ARG A 101 19.61 -2.79 20.44
N TYR A 102 18.83 -3.18 21.46
CA TYR A 102 19.29 -3.27 22.83
C TYR A 102 20.37 -4.36 22.99
N LEU A 103 20.16 -5.52 22.37
CA LEU A 103 21.09 -6.66 22.47
C LEU A 103 22.43 -6.42 21.76
N ILE A 104 22.47 -5.62 20.70
CA ILE A 104 23.71 -5.33 19.96
C ILE A 104 24.65 -4.39 20.74
N ASP A 105 24.12 -3.58 21.64
CA ASP A 105 24.85 -2.48 22.28
C ASP A 105 24.42 -2.37 23.74
N ILE A 106 24.61 -3.47 24.46
CA ILE A 106 24.24 -3.58 25.86
C ILE A 106 25.07 -2.58 26.66
N GLY A 107 24.39 -1.59 27.26
CA GLY A 107 25.03 -0.48 27.99
C GLY A 107 25.28 0.78 27.15
N GLY A 108 24.94 0.77 25.85
CA GLY A 108 25.02 1.96 25.01
C GLY A 108 24.01 3.04 25.42
N VAL A 109 24.44 4.31 25.32
CA VAL A 109 23.67 5.49 25.75
C VAL A 109 22.29 5.58 25.08
N THR A 110 22.18 5.05 23.86
CA THR A 110 20.94 5.10 23.07
C THR A 110 20.16 3.79 23.05
N ALA A 111 20.69 2.70 23.63
CA ALA A 111 20.09 1.36 23.54
C ALA A 111 18.69 1.28 24.18
N VAL A 112 18.53 1.79 25.40
CA VAL A 112 17.25 1.81 26.12
C VAL A 112 16.26 2.81 25.53
N PRO A 113 16.64 4.09 25.26
CA PRO A 113 15.78 5.03 24.53
C PRO A 113 15.22 4.43 23.23
N CYS A 114 16.09 3.82 22.42
CA CYS A 114 15.74 3.20 21.15
C CYS A 114 14.81 1.99 21.28
N LEU A 115 14.91 1.21 22.36
CA LEU A 115 14.02 0.09 22.65
C LEU A 115 12.61 0.60 22.95
N ILE A 116 12.51 1.55 23.89
CA ILE A 116 11.25 2.14 24.32
C ILE A 116 10.52 2.78 23.14
N THR A 117 11.20 3.60 22.36
CA THR A 117 10.57 4.32 21.24
C THR A 117 10.19 3.39 20.09
N SER A 118 10.91 2.28 19.86
CA SER A 118 10.51 1.28 18.86
C SER A 118 9.20 0.58 19.22
N ILE A 119 9.01 0.23 20.49
CA ILE A 119 7.77 -0.37 20.97
C ILE A 119 6.62 0.64 20.87
N ILE A 120 6.85 1.89 21.30
CA ILE A 120 5.86 2.97 21.20
C ILE A 120 5.48 3.22 19.74
N ALA A 121 6.45 3.27 18.82
CA ALA A 121 6.18 3.41 17.39
C ALA A 121 5.32 2.27 16.84
N GLY A 122 5.56 1.03 17.29
CA GLY A 122 4.75 -0.13 16.93
C GLY A 122 3.30 -0.03 17.42
N VAL A 123 3.09 0.46 18.65
CA VAL A 123 1.75 0.67 19.21
C VAL A 123 1.04 1.84 18.51
N LEU A 124 1.72 2.97 18.33
CA LEU A 124 1.15 4.17 17.68
C LEU A 124 0.78 3.90 16.23
N SER A 125 1.63 3.24 15.45
CA SER A 125 1.31 2.84 14.08
C SER A 125 0.09 1.94 14.00
N GLY A 126 -0.03 0.97 14.91
CA GLY A 126 -1.21 0.13 15.03
C GLY A 126 -2.48 0.90 15.42
N ALA A 127 -2.36 1.90 16.28
CA ALA A 127 -3.46 2.78 16.66
C ALA A 127 -3.90 3.65 15.47
N ILE A 128 -2.96 4.17 14.67
CA ILE A 128 -3.23 4.92 13.44
C ILE A 128 -3.99 4.06 12.44
N ASN A 129 -3.53 2.82 12.22
CA ASN A 129 -4.20 1.89 11.30
C ASN A 129 -5.69 1.69 11.66
N ARG A 130 -6.02 1.56 12.96
CA ARG A 130 -7.40 1.32 13.42
C ARG A 130 -8.26 2.57 13.55
N LYS A 131 -7.69 3.71 13.96
CA LYS A 131 -8.47 4.90 14.36
C LYS A 131 -8.47 6.02 13.31
N VAL A 132 -7.50 6.05 12.40
CA VAL A 132 -7.35 7.13 11.41
C VAL A 132 -7.87 6.65 10.05
N PRO A 133 -8.61 7.48 9.30
CA PRO A 133 -9.04 7.15 7.94
C PRO A 133 -7.84 6.88 7.02
N LYS A 134 -7.93 5.85 6.15
CA LYS A 134 -6.84 5.46 5.22
C LYS A 134 -6.24 6.66 4.45
N LYS A 135 -7.09 7.57 3.96
CA LYS A 135 -6.66 8.79 3.23
C LYS A 135 -5.71 9.71 4.00
N GLN A 136 -5.71 9.63 5.33
CA GLN A 136 -4.89 10.46 6.22
C GLN A 136 -3.70 9.69 6.83
N HIS A 137 -3.56 8.39 6.56
CA HIS A 137 -2.50 7.55 7.13
C HIS A 137 -1.11 8.11 6.87
N TRP A 138 -0.84 8.65 5.68
CA TRP A 138 0.47 9.24 5.38
C TRP A 138 0.78 10.47 6.24
N LYS A 139 -0.20 11.38 6.45
CA LYS A 139 -0.03 12.57 7.30
C LYS A 139 0.18 12.16 8.76
N ALA A 140 -0.69 11.26 9.24
CA ALA A 140 -0.61 10.73 10.60
C ALA A 140 0.72 9.99 10.85
N GLY A 141 1.21 9.24 9.85
CA GLY A 141 2.48 8.54 9.90
C GLY A 141 3.69 9.47 10.01
N ILE A 142 3.72 10.57 9.24
CA ILE A 142 4.79 11.58 9.35
C ILE A 142 4.80 12.19 10.75
N ILE A 143 3.64 12.65 11.23
CA ILE A 143 3.52 13.29 12.54
C ILE A 143 3.92 12.31 13.65
N ALA A 144 3.40 11.08 13.62
CA ALA A 144 3.72 10.08 14.63
C ALA A 144 5.19 9.65 14.60
N GLY A 145 5.79 9.54 13.40
CA GLY A 145 7.22 9.29 13.24
C GLY A 145 8.06 10.39 13.88
N MET A 146 7.78 11.65 13.54
CA MET A 146 8.46 12.81 14.11
C MET A 146 8.32 12.87 15.64
N LEU A 147 7.13 12.54 16.17
CA LEU A 147 6.89 12.50 17.62
C LEU A 147 7.69 11.37 18.30
N CYS A 148 7.76 10.18 17.69
CA CYS A 148 8.57 9.07 18.21
C CYS A 148 10.05 9.40 18.21
N GLU A 149 10.54 10.07 17.16
CA GLU A 149 11.93 10.46 17.07
C GLU A 149 12.28 11.58 18.05
N THR A 150 11.40 12.56 18.19
CA THR A 150 11.51 13.62 19.21
C THR A 150 11.56 13.01 20.61
N LEU A 151 10.68 12.04 20.90
CA LEU A 151 10.71 11.29 22.15
C LEU A 151 12.05 10.54 22.34
N THR A 152 12.61 9.97 21.26
CA THR A 152 13.92 9.31 21.30
C THR A 152 15.00 10.30 21.72
N MET A 153 15.04 11.49 21.12
CA MET A 153 16.02 12.53 21.45
C MET A 153 15.89 12.99 22.91
N ILE A 154 14.66 13.19 23.40
CA ILE A 154 14.41 13.54 24.81
C ILE A 154 14.94 12.43 25.73
N LEU A 155 14.60 11.18 25.43
CA LEU A 155 15.06 10.04 26.21
C LEU A 155 16.58 9.91 26.21
N VAL A 156 17.25 10.12 25.07
CA VAL A 156 18.71 10.11 24.97
C VAL A 156 19.35 11.14 25.90
N VAL A 157 18.83 12.38 25.95
CA VAL A 157 19.37 13.41 26.87
C VAL A 157 19.16 13.01 28.33
N THR A 158 17.99 12.48 28.67
CA THR A 158 17.67 12.10 30.06
C THR A 158 18.39 10.84 30.54
N TRP A 159 18.73 9.92 29.62
CA TRP A 159 19.35 8.63 29.95
C TRP A 159 20.88 8.66 29.85
N ALA A 160 21.43 9.69 29.20
CA ALA A 160 22.87 9.81 29.05
C ALA A 160 23.56 9.96 30.43
N PRO A 161 24.74 9.34 30.62
CA PRO A 161 25.53 9.47 31.85
C PRO A 161 25.82 10.92 32.24
N THR A 162 25.96 11.79 31.24
CA THR A 162 26.07 13.24 31.43
C THR A 162 25.14 13.96 30.46
N THR A 163 24.53 15.06 30.91
CA THR A 163 23.67 15.91 30.07
C THR A 163 24.43 16.50 28.89
N ALA A 164 25.72 16.81 29.08
CA ALA A 164 26.60 17.29 28.01
C ALA A 164 26.73 16.28 26.88
N LEU A 165 26.96 14.99 27.19
CA LEU A 165 27.04 13.93 26.18
C LEU A 165 25.71 13.75 25.45
N GLY A 166 24.60 13.74 26.19
CA GLY A 166 23.26 13.61 25.60
C GLY A 166 22.95 14.76 24.62
N LEU A 167 23.26 16.00 25.01
CA LEU A 167 23.08 17.18 24.14
C LEU A 167 23.99 17.16 22.92
N ASP A 168 25.24 16.71 23.07
CA ASP A 168 26.19 16.61 21.96
C ASP A 168 25.69 15.61 20.90
N ILE A 169 25.26 14.42 21.34
CA ILE A 169 24.64 13.41 20.47
C ILE A 169 23.41 13.99 19.75
N VAL A 170 22.46 14.56 20.50
CA VAL A 170 21.21 15.08 19.92
C VAL A 170 21.45 16.24 18.96
N SER A 171 22.45 17.10 19.22
CA SER A 171 22.79 18.21 18.33
C SER A 171 23.24 17.75 16.93
N LYS A 172 23.86 16.57 16.85
CA LYS A 172 24.37 15.97 15.61
C LYS A 172 23.31 15.16 14.87
N ILE A 173 22.48 14.41 15.58
CA ILE A 173 21.57 13.41 14.97
C ILE A 173 20.08 13.79 15.01
N GLY A 174 19.66 14.67 15.93
CA GLY A 174 18.25 14.92 16.19
C GLY A 174 17.49 15.47 14.99
N ILE A 175 18.02 16.53 14.37
CA ILE A 175 17.38 17.14 13.18
C ILE A 175 17.33 16.14 12.01
N PRO A 176 18.43 15.48 11.60
CA PRO A 176 18.40 14.47 10.54
C PRO A 176 17.37 13.37 10.73
N MET A 177 17.25 12.81 11.94
CA MET A 177 16.34 11.70 12.20
C MET A 177 14.87 12.16 12.22
N ILE A 178 14.58 13.31 12.83
CA ILE A 178 13.20 13.85 12.88
C ILE A 178 12.72 14.17 11.46
N LEU A 179 13.54 14.83 10.64
CA LEU A 179 13.19 15.12 9.24
C LEU A 179 13.11 13.84 8.40
N GLY A 180 13.99 12.86 8.66
CA GLY A 180 13.95 11.56 8.01
C GLY A 180 12.61 10.83 8.18
N SER A 181 11.89 11.07 9.29
CA SER A 181 10.57 10.49 9.55
C SER A 181 9.51 10.84 8.49
N VAL A 182 9.74 11.86 7.64
CA VAL A 182 8.89 12.15 6.47
C VAL A 182 8.79 10.94 5.53
N CYS A 183 9.83 10.10 5.45
CA CYS A 183 9.82 8.93 4.57
C CYS A 183 8.77 7.89 4.97
N VAL A 184 8.29 7.88 6.22
CA VAL A 184 7.12 7.07 6.61
C VAL A 184 5.92 7.42 5.74
N GLY A 185 5.66 8.72 5.56
CA GLY A 185 4.57 9.20 4.72
C GLY A 185 4.74 8.81 3.26
N PHE A 186 5.95 8.93 2.71
CA PHE A 186 6.23 8.51 1.33
C PHE A 186 6.02 7.02 1.11
N ILE A 187 6.45 6.18 2.05
CA ILE A 187 6.21 4.74 1.99
C ILE A 187 4.72 4.42 2.05
N VAL A 188 3.99 5.05 2.96
CA VAL A 188 2.54 4.84 3.07
C VAL A 188 1.82 5.29 1.80
N LEU A 189 2.19 6.44 1.24
CA LEU A 189 1.63 6.93 -0.03
C LEU A 189 1.94 5.99 -1.19
N LEU A 190 3.18 5.49 -1.29
CA LEU A 190 3.61 4.56 -2.33
C LEU A 190 2.80 3.26 -2.28
N VAL A 191 2.54 2.75 -1.09
CA VAL A 191 1.76 1.51 -0.93
C VAL A 191 0.28 1.76 -1.24
N GLN A 192 -0.29 2.85 -0.74
CA GLN A 192 -1.69 3.21 -0.98
C GLN A 192 -2.00 3.53 -2.45
N SER A 193 -1.03 4.09 -3.20
CA SER A 193 -1.24 4.34 -4.63
C SER A 193 -1.46 3.05 -5.43
N VAL A 194 -0.76 1.98 -5.06
CA VAL A 194 -0.95 0.65 -5.68
C VAL A 194 -2.25 -0.01 -5.21
N GLU A 195 -2.65 0.19 -3.95
CA GLU A 195 -3.94 -0.32 -3.46
C GLU A 195 -5.13 0.32 -4.21
N GLY A 196 -5.07 1.63 -4.46
CA GLY A 196 -6.14 2.41 -5.10
C GLY A 196 -6.35 2.14 -6.59
N GLU A 197 -5.37 1.57 -7.30
CA GLU A 197 -5.51 1.27 -8.74
C GLU A 197 -6.64 0.28 -9.04
N LYS A 198 -6.84 -0.72 -8.17
CA LYS A 198 -7.93 -1.69 -8.33
C LYS A 198 -9.30 -1.09 -8.07
N GLU A 199 -9.45 -0.34 -6.97
CA GLU A 199 -10.72 0.33 -6.62
C GLU A 199 -11.14 1.32 -7.71
N ALA A 200 -10.18 2.12 -8.21
CA ALA A 200 -10.42 3.06 -9.30
C ALA A 200 -10.84 2.35 -10.59
N SER A 201 -10.27 1.18 -10.88
CA SER A 201 -10.62 0.40 -12.08
C SER A 201 -12.00 -0.24 -11.96
N ALA A 202 -12.34 -0.81 -10.79
CA ALA A 202 -13.68 -1.34 -10.53
C ALA A 202 -14.75 -0.23 -10.58
N ALA A 203 -14.47 0.93 -9.99
CA ALA A 203 -15.36 2.09 -10.05
C ALA A 203 -15.57 2.60 -11.48
N ARG A 204 -14.51 2.62 -12.31
CA ARG A 204 -14.61 2.94 -13.74
C ARG A 204 -15.49 1.95 -14.50
N GLN A 205 -15.34 0.66 -14.25
CA GLN A 205 -16.17 -0.38 -14.88
C GLN A 205 -17.64 -0.27 -14.44
N ALA A 206 -17.91 -0.01 -13.17
CA ALA A 206 -19.27 0.21 -12.68
C ALA A 206 -19.91 1.47 -13.29
N LYS A 207 -19.14 2.56 -13.41
CA LYS A 207 -19.61 3.78 -14.08
C LYS A 207 -19.89 3.52 -15.56
N LEU A 208 -18.99 2.82 -16.26
CA LEU A 208 -19.18 2.45 -17.67
C LEU A 208 -20.46 1.64 -17.86
N ALA A 209 -20.69 0.62 -17.02
CA ALA A 209 -21.91 -0.17 -17.07
C ALA A 209 -23.18 0.66 -16.83
N LEU A 210 -23.15 1.59 -15.87
CA LEU A 210 -24.27 2.50 -15.59
C LEU A 210 -24.51 3.50 -16.74
N ASP A 211 -23.43 4.02 -17.34
CA ASP A 211 -23.50 4.92 -18.49
C ASP A 211 -24.10 4.21 -19.71
N ILE A 212 -23.68 2.96 -19.98
CA ILE A 212 -24.28 2.09 -21.02
C ILE A 212 -25.75 1.83 -20.70
N ALA A 213 -26.09 1.47 -19.46
CA ALA A 213 -27.48 1.24 -19.07
C ALA A 213 -28.35 2.48 -19.31
N ASN A 214 -27.87 3.68 -18.93
CA ASN A 214 -28.58 4.94 -19.16
C ASN A 214 -28.75 5.27 -20.66
N LYS A 215 -27.74 5.01 -21.49
CA LYS A 215 -27.82 5.22 -22.95
C LYS A 215 -28.78 4.25 -23.63
N THR A 216 -28.83 3.00 -23.16
CA THR A 216 -29.62 1.92 -23.76
C THR A 216 -31.07 1.87 -23.25
N LEU A 217 -31.35 2.34 -22.03
CA LEU A 217 -32.68 2.27 -21.42
C LEU A 217 -33.82 2.86 -22.28
N PRO A 218 -33.65 4.01 -22.98
CA PRO A 218 -34.68 4.53 -23.87
C PRO A 218 -34.98 3.61 -25.06
N LEU A 219 -33.98 2.87 -25.55
CA LEU A 219 -34.10 1.96 -26.70
C LEU A 219 -34.90 0.70 -26.35
N PHE A 220 -34.95 0.34 -25.06
CA PHE A 220 -35.78 -0.77 -24.57
C PHE A 220 -37.27 -0.42 -24.41
N ARG A 221 -37.68 0.84 -24.61
CA ARG A 221 -39.10 1.22 -24.55
C ARG A 221 -39.92 0.67 -25.72
N ASP A 222 -39.32 0.62 -26.91
CA ASP A 222 -39.90 0.03 -28.11
C ASP A 222 -38.90 -0.98 -28.72
N ILE A 223 -39.01 -2.24 -28.30
CA ILE A 223 -38.08 -3.30 -28.69
C ILE A 223 -38.38 -3.74 -30.12
N ASN A 224 -37.44 -3.49 -31.02
CA ASN A 224 -37.44 -3.95 -32.41
C ASN A 224 -35.99 -4.25 -32.85
N ALA A 225 -35.82 -4.82 -34.05
CA ALA A 225 -34.51 -5.20 -34.54
C ALA A 225 -33.53 -4.00 -34.65
N GLU A 226 -34.02 -2.83 -35.04
CA GLU A 226 -33.21 -1.62 -35.15
C GLU A 226 -32.78 -1.09 -33.78
N SER A 227 -33.70 -1.05 -32.80
CA SER A 227 -33.39 -0.61 -31.43
C SER A 227 -32.41 -1.56 -30.73
N LEU A 228 -32.54 -2.87 -30.92
CA LEU A 228 -31.58 -3.85 -30.40
C LEU A 228 -30.21 -3.75 -31.08
N ARG A 229 -30.15 -3.45 -32.39
CA ARG A 229 -28.89 -3.21 -33.09
C ARG A 229 -28.19 -1.94 -32.58
N GLN A 230 -28.95 -0.86 -32.33
CA GLN A 230 -28.42 0.35 -31.71
C GLN A 230 -27.89 0.09 -30.29
N VAL A 231 -28.60 -0.73 -29.49
CA VAL A 231 -28.09 -1.17 -28.18
C VAL A 231 -26.77 -1.93 -28.33
N CYS A 232 -26.68 -2.90 -29.25
CA CYS A 232 -25.44 -3.64 -29.51
C CYS A 232 -24.29 -2.72 -29.92
N ASP A 233 -24.54 -1.73 -30.77
CA ASP A 233 -23.51 -0.78 -31.21
C ASP A 233 -23.05 0.15 -30.08
N ILE A 234 -23.96 0.63 -29.21
CA ILE A 234 -23.60 1.40 -28.01
C ILE A 234 -22.68 0.57 -27.11
N ILE A 235 -23.07 -0.67 -26.80
CA ILE A 235 -22.26 -1.57 -25.95
C ILE A 235 -20.90 -1.84 -26.60
N ARG A 236 -20.87 -2.14 -27.90
CA ARG A 236 -19.64 -2.44 -28.64
C ARG A 236 -18.67 -1.26 -28.60
N ARG A 237 -19.16 -0.04 -28.86
CA ARG A 237 -18.34 1.18 -28.86
C ARG A 237 -17.87 1.58 -27.47
N ASP A 238 -18.76 1.51 -26.47
CA ASP A 238 -18.42 1.95 -25.11
C ASP A 238 -17.50 0.97 -24.38
N ILE A 239 -17.60 -0.34 -24.67
CA ILE A 239 -16.73 -1.39 -24.10
C ILE A 239 -15.48 -1.65 -24.97
N ASP A 240 -15.44 -1.14 -26.20
CA ASP A 240 -14.41 -1.43 -27.21
C ASP A 240 -14.29 -2.95 -27.48
N ALA A 241 -15.46 -3.59 -27.65
CA ALA A 241 -15.55 -5.03 -27.92
C ALA A 241 -15.47 -5.33 -29.42
N ASP A 242 -14.89 -6.48 -29.79
CA ASP A 242 -14.81 -6.93 -31.18
C ASP A 242 -16.20 -7.16 -31.80
N ALA A 243 -17.12 -7.74 -31.02
CA ALA A 243 -18.50 -7.95 -31.41
C ALA A 243 -19.42 -8.02 -30.18
N VAL A 244 -20.68 -7.64 -30.37
CA VAL A 244 -21.74 -7.75 -29.35
C VAL A 244 -22.96 -8.40 -30.00
N ALA A 245 -23.54 -9.37 -29.30
CA ALA A 245 -24.76 -10.04 -29.68
C ALA A 245 -25.78 -10.00 -28.55
N ILE A 246 -27.04 -9.71 -28.88
CA ILE A 246 -28.19 -9.94 -28.00
C ILE A 246 -28.92 -11.15 -28.56
N THR A 247 -29.18 -12.15 -27.72
CA THR A 247 -29.82 -13.41 -28.13
C THR A 247 -30.95 -13.77 -27.19
N ASN A 248 -31.87 -14.62 -27.64
CA ASN A 248 -32.68 -15.42 -26.73
C ASN A 248 -32.07 -16.84 -26.63
N ILE A 249 -32.82 -17.81 -26.10
CA ILE A 249 -32.35 -19.20 -25.95
C ILE A 249 -32.25 -19.97 -27.28
N ASP A 250 -32.86 -19.48 -28.36
CA ASP A 250 -33.02 -20.21 -29.62
C ASP A 250 -32.26 -19.55 -30.78
N ARG A 251 -32.25 -18.22 -30.83
CA ARG A 251 -31.76 -17.39 -31.93
C ARG A 251 -31.07 -16.10 -31.50
N VAL A 252 -30.31 -15.53 -32.42
CA VAL A 252 -29.68 -14.20 -32.29
C VAL A 252 -30.68 -13.11 -32.66
N LEU A 253 -30.92 -12.16 -31.77
CA LEU A 253 -31.87 -11.05 -31.96
C LEU A 253 -31.23 -9.81 -32.57
N ALA A 254 -29.95 -9.57 -32.27
CA ALA A 254 -29.14 -8.52 -32.88
C ALA A 254 -27.65 -8.88 -32.75
N TYR A 255 -26.86 -8.51 -33.75
CA TYR A 255 -25.42 -8.71 -33.79
C TYR A 255 -24.74 -7.50 -34.44
N VAL A 256 -23.67 -6.99 -33.83
CA VAL A 256 -22.86 -5.88 -34.39
C VAL A 256 -21.38 -6.16 -34.15
N GLY A 257 -20.54 -5.96 -35.17
CA GLY A 257 -19.07 -6.08 -35.05
C GLY A 257 -18.44 -7.09 -36.01
N VAL A 258 -17.31 -7.68 -35.61
CA VAL A 258 -16.56 -8.63 -36.45
C VAL A 258 -17.45 -9.82 -36.81
N GLY A 259 -17.65 -10.07 -38.12
CA GLY A 259 -18.47 -11.19 -38.59
C GLY A 259 -19.98 -10.90 -38.69
N GLU A 260 -20.39 -9.63 -38.58
CA GLU A 260 -21.79 -9.18 -38.73
C GLU A 260 -22.46 -9.58 -40.05
N ALA A 261 -21.67 -9.81 -41.11
CA ALA A 261 -22.17 -10.33 -42.39
C ALA A 261 -22.83 -11.72 -42.28
N ASN A 262 -22.48 -12.49 -41.24
CA ASN A 262 -23.03 -13.83 -41.02
C ASN A 262 -24.37 -13.82 -40.26
N TYR A 263 -24.85 -12.65 -39.84
CA TYR A 263 -25.99 -12.50 -38.92
C TYR A 263 -27.03 -11.47 -39.41
N GLN A 264 -27.34 -11.47 -40.71
CA GLN A 264 -28.15 -10.43 -41.35
C GLN A 264 -29.68 -10.62 -41.24
N ASP A 265 -30.16 -11.85 -41.00
CA ASP A 265 -31.59 -12.18 -41.15
C ASP A 265 -32.37 -12.39 -39.82
N ASN A 266 -31.81 -12.01 -38.66
CA ASN A 266 -32.47 -12.08 -37.33
C ASN A 266 -33.07 -13.45 -36.93
N ASP A 267 -32.71 -14.54 -37.61
CA ASP A 267 -33.21 -15.89 -37.35
C ASP A 267 -32.08 -16.94 -37.34
N ASP A 268 -30.85 -16.48 -37.16
CA ASP A 268 -29.67 -17.34 -37.06
C ASP A 268 -29.64 -18.07 -35.71
N THR A 269 -29.42 -19.38 -35.78
CA THR A 269 -29.30 -20.24 -34.60
C THR A 269 -28.12 -19.82 -33.73
N ILE A 270 -28.31 -19.87 -32.41
CA ILE A 270 -27.24 -19.56 -31.45
C ILE A 270 -25.98 -20.41 -31.66
N SER A 271 -24.80 -19.81 -31.46
CA SER A 271 -23.52 -20.50 -31.61
C SER A 271 -23.37 -21.66 -30.60
N PRO A 272 -22.54 -22.68 -30.89
CA PRO A 272 -22.25 -23.76 -29.94
C PRO A 272 -21.74 -23.25 -28.59
N THR A 273 -20.92 -22.20 -28.61
CA THR A 273 -20.38 -21.54 -27.41
C THR A 273 -21.48 -20.87 -26.59
N THR A 274 -22.42 -20.19 -27.26
CA THR A 274 -23.60 -19.57 -26.61
C THR A 274 -24.48 -20.64 -25.97
N ARG A 275 -24.70 -21.77 -26.64
CA ARG A 275 -25.48 -22.91 -26.10
C ARG A 275 -24.80 -23.55 -24.88
N GLN A 276 -23.47 -23.58 -24.86
CA GLN A 276 -22.70 -24.05 -23.72
C GLN A 276 -22.80 -23.11 -22.52
N ALA A 277 -22.77 -21.79 -22.74
CA ALA A 277 -22.96 -20.79 -21.69
C ALA A 277 -24.37 -20.90 -21.04
N ILE A 278 -25.41 -21.06 -21.86
CA ILE A 278 -26.79 -21.23 -21.40
C ILE A 278 -26.96 -22.50 -20.56
N SER A 279 -26.40 -23.63 -21.01
CA SER A 279 -26.50 -24.91 -20.29
C SER A 279 -25.58 -25.00 -19.07
N GLY A 280 -24.45 -24.29 -19.08
CA GLY A 280 -23.45 -24.32 -18.01
C GLY A 280 -23.59 -23.23 -16.95
N GLY A 281 -24.43 -22.22 -17.16
CA GLY A 281 -24.59 -21.08 -16.25
C GLY A 281 -23.32 -20.25 -16.06
N LYS A 282 -22.42 -20.26 -17.04
CA LYS A 282 -21.10 -19.63 -17.02
C LYS A 282 -20.90 -18.72 -18.22
#